data_AF-A0A2L2Y410-F1
#
_entry.id   AF-A0A2L2Y410-F1
#
_cell.length_a   1.000
_cell.length_b   1.000
_cell.length_c   1.000
_cell.angle_alpha   90.00
_cell.angle_beta   90.00
_cell.angle_gamma   90.00
#
_symmetry.space_group_name_H-M   'P 1'
#
loop_
_entity.id
_entity.type
_entity.pdbx_description
1 polymer ?
#
loop_
_entity_poly.entity_id
_entity_poly.type
_entity_poly.pdbx_seq_one_letter_code
_entity_poly.pdbx_strand_id
1 'polypeptide(L)'
;MGVRGLSRFIEECNLSELFELRNTSVVIDGCSLLHCLYAYSGAAYIYGGDYDVYAASIINYFSCLKECNIEPIVIFDGGYDKSDRMLQKLLERQKHKLENIEKFLENKESSAEVLPINAFEVFKNILSEMGILYAQCDYEGDNQMASLAVHCGCPILSEDSDFYIYDLPNGFIRLNHLDVGVKTKTLNGSEVKYISCKIYYLKSLLSVFYLRNRNVLPLLATLAGNDYASPYEEFKQFYRHHMATIPFRNKFRGLFSWLRSKTLDEAKSEVLNLIELEMRETVRFIIENSIEDYQIEPTNLVNILEYLSSNVHEALIEETRLVTSCGEMLPSEFVVAFHKGCLPPILMNIITLHRNILLPQIDDFSKSSSYTCSRYIRQVIYGILLHHYSRNSTRHIRECLRQIEEYDRNGKTVQRIPVEYLFNLKNGNAVLKLSDIHTLNKDQLRSFMSNVLEVSGDFVFDVPSDLQLLFICVNYWLLKSSPKPEKELLLALILSIIYFQAKEILFETSRNDAYPRASISQQGANLVHSNLKIYCEKSSNRDEFFSSSIVHSFNQLQACISDCIALNYLLNVPFEPLKLHKLFNGTLLYNLTKELTQQKPNLFIRQLLGIEASKLFDMLLSKFIDI
;
A
#
# COMPACT_ATOMS: atom_id res chain seq x y z
N MET A 1 -13.06 3.00 6.45
CA MET A 1 -12.81 2.08 7.57
C MET A 1 -13.46 2.72 8.81
N GLY A 2 -13.12 2.34 10.04
CA GLY A 2 -13.68 2.91 11.28
C GLY A 2 -15.13 2.58 11.62
N VAL A 3 -15.86 3.56 12.18
CA VAL A 3 -17.28 3.43 12.60
C VAL A 3 -18.24 3.03 11.48
N ARG A 4 -18.75 1.80 11.54
CA ARG A 4 -19.60 1.21 10.51
C ARG A 4 -20.88 2.02 10.24
N GLY A 5 -20.96 2.60 9.05
CA GLY A 5 -22.13 3.33 8.54
C GLY A 5 -22.17 4.81 8.92
N LEU A 6 -21.17 5.33 9.64
CA LEU A 6 -21.15 6.72 10.09
C LEU A 6 -21.04 7.70 8.91
N SER A 7 -20.12 7.47 7.96
CA SER A 7 -19.98 8.38 6.80
C SER A 7 -21.29 8.56 6.05
N ARG A 8 -22.02 7.47 5.78
CA ARG A 8 -23.34 7.52 5.13
C ARG A 8 -24.34 8.35 5.95
N PHE A 9 -24.37 8.16 7.26
CA PHE A 9 -25.26 8.91 8.14
C PHE A 9 -24.96 10.43 8.13
N ILE A 10 -23.68 10.80 8.12
CA ILE A 10 -23.23 12.19 8.04
C ILE A 10 -23.66 12.82 6.71
N GLU A 11 -23.49 12.11 5.58
CA GLU A 11 -23.96 12.58 4.27
C GLU A 11 -25.48 12.79 4.25
N GLU A 12 -26.26 11.83 4.77
CA GLU A 12 -27.73 11.93 4.82
C GLU A 12 -28.22 13.12 5.66
N CYS A 13 -27.40 13.57 6.62
CA CYS A 13 -27.69 14.75 7.44
C CYS A 13 -27.14 16.06 6.87
N ASN A 14 -26.40 16.03 5.76
CA ASN A 14 -25.75 17.20 5.14
C ASN A 14 -24.94 18.05 6.13
N LEU A 15 -24.12 17.42 6.97
CA LEU A 15 -23.37 18.13 8.01
C LEU A 15 -22.05 18.74 7.52
N SER A 16 -21.67 18.47 6.28
CA SER A 16 -20.47 19.02 5.64
C SER A 16 -20.83 20.25 4.82
N GLU A 17 -20.02 21.30 4.91
CA GLU A 17 -20.20 22.56 4.20
C GLU A 17 -19.27 22.66 2.98
N LEU A 18 -19.68 23.42 1.96
CA LEU A 18 -18.82 23.68 0.80
C LEU A 18 -17.60 24.49 1.23
N PHE A 19 -16.43 24.09 0.74
CA PHE A 19 -15.15 24.68 1.10
C PHE A 19 -14.25 24.82 -0.12
N GLU A 20 -13.45 25.89 -0.12
CA GLU A 20 -12.49 26.20 -1.18
C GLU A 20 -11.08 26.02 -0.63
N LEU A 21 -10.53 24.82 -0.83
CA LEU A 21 -9.22 24.45 -0.31
C LEU A 21 -8.12 25.14 -1.13
N ARG A 22 -7.26 25.92 -0.45
CA ARG A 22 -6.08 26.63 -1.01
C ARG A 22 -5.19 27.17 0.11
N ASN A 23 -3.93 27.47 -0.19
CA ASN A 23 -3.00 28.17 0.71
C ASN A 23 -2.90 27.56 2.13
N THR A 24 -2.84 26.24 2.22
CA THR A 24 -2.82 25.51 3.50
C THR A 24 -2.05 24.22 3.32
N SER A 25 -1.44 23.72 4.38
CA SER A 25 -1.04 22.31 4.42
C SER A 25 -2.28 21.42 4.54
N VAL A 26 -2.13 20.13 4.26
CA VAL A 26 -3.16 19.11 4.51
C VAL A 26 -2.48 17.80 4.94
N VAL A 27 -2.98 17.19 6.02
CA VAL A 27 -2.56 15.83 6.39
C VAL A 27 -3.46 14.85 5.64
N ILE A 28 -2.85 13.90 4.94
CA ILE A 28 -3.57 12.94 4.10
C ILE A 28 -3.27 11.52 4.58
N ASP A 29 -4.32 10.75 4.82
CA ASP A 29 -4.25 9.30 5.00
C ASP A 29 -3.82 8.65 3.68
N GLY A 30 -2.55 8.22 3.63
CA GLY A 30 -1.90 7.64 2.47
C GLY A 30 -2.45 6.27 2.10
N CYS A 31 -2.87 5.46 3.09
CA CYS A 31 -3.48 4.15 2.86
C CYS A 31 -4.81 4.31 2.11
N SER A 32 -5.68 5.20 2.58
CA SER A 32 -6.96 5.50 1.92
C SER A 32 -6.75 6.19 0.57
N LEU A 33 -5.84 7.17 0.49
CA LEU A 33 -5.58 7.91 -0.75
C LEU A 33 -5.08 6.99 -1.88
N LEU A 34 -4.19 6.05 -1.57
CA LEU A 34 -3.67 5.10 -2.55
C LEU A 34 -4.80 4.31 -3.20
N HIS A 35 -5.69 3.71 -2.40
CA HIS A 35 -6.83 2.95 -2.88
C HIS A 35 -7.81 3.83 -3.69
N CYS A 36 -8.08 5.03 -3.19
CA CYS A 36 -8.95 6.02 -3.81
C CYS A 36 -8.43 6.41 -5.21
N LEU A 37 -7.16 6.80 -5.33
CA LEU A 37 -6.56 7.18 -6.61
C LEU A 37 -6.49 6.03 -7.60
N TYR A 38 -6.26 4.80 -7.13
CA TYR A 38 -6.24 3.65 -8.01
C TYR A 38 -7.63 3.41 -8.62
N ALA A 39 -8.68 3.44 -7.78
CA ALA A 39 -10.07 3.30 -8.23
C ALA A 39 -10.47 4.37 -9.27
N TYR A 40 -10.01 5.61 -9.11
CA TYR A 40 -10.31 6.71 -10.04
C TYR A 40 -9.37 6.79 -11.26
N SER A 41 -8.24 6.11 -11.25
CA SER A 41 -7.24 6.18 -12.34
C SER A 41 -7.73 5.57 -13.67
N GLY A 42 -8.70 4.65 -13.62
CA GLY A 42 -9.08 3.84 -14.77
C GLY A 42 -8.07 2.76 -15.17
N ALA A 43 -6.95 2.63 -14.44
CA ALA A 43 -5.92 1.61 -14.69
C ALA A 43 -6.49 0.19 -14.59
N ALA A 44 -6.13 -0.68 -15.54
CA ALA A 44 -6.64 -2.04 -15.54
C ALA A 44 -5.99 -2.87 -14.43
N TYR A 45 -6.77 -3.34 -13.46
CA TYR A 45 -6.28 -4.29 -12.44
C TYR A 45 -6.17 -5.73 -12.96
N ILE A 46 -6.92 -6.08 -14.01
CA ILE A 46 -7.10 -7.47 -14.49
C ILE A 46 -5.82 -8.14 -15.02
N TYR A 47 -4.80 -7.35 -15.37
CA TYR A 47 -3.52 -7.83 -15.90
C TYR A 47 -2.33 -7.45 -15.01
N GLY A 48 -2.57 -7.30 -13.70
CA GLY A 48 -1.54 -6.94 -12.74
C GLY A 48 -1.25 -5.44 -12.63
N GLY A 49 -2.08 -4.58 -13.23
CA GLY A 49 -1.96 -3.12 -13.09
C GLY A 49 -1.29 -2.43 -14.27
N ASP A 50 -1.92 -1.34 -14.72
CA ASP A 50 -1.32 -0.37 -15.65
C ASP A 50 -0.63 0.73 -14.84
N TYR A 51 0.61 0.47 -14.41
CA TYR A 51 1.30 1.33 -13.45
C TYR A 51 1.62 2.73 -13.98
N ASP A 52 1.76 2.91 -15.30
CA ASP A 52 1.97 4.22 -15.91
C ASP A 52 0.68 5.08 -15.92
N VAL A 53 -0.48 4.46 -16.13
CA VAL A 53 -1.80 5.11 -16.00
C VAL A 53 -2.05 5.50 -14.54
N TYR A 54 -1.74 4.61 -13.60
CA TYR A 54 -1.85 4.91 -12.18
C TYR A 54 -0.93 6.06 -11.75
N ALA A 55 0.34 6.04 -12.18
CA ALA A 55 1.28 7.12 -11.92
C ALA A 55 0.81 8.46 -12.46
N ALA A 56 0.24 8.51 -13.68
CA ALA A 56 -0.32 9.73 -14.25
C ALA A 56 -1.46 10.31 -13.38
N SER A 57 -2.33 9.44 -12.83
CA SER A 57 -3.40 9.85 -11.90
C SER A 57 -2.83 10.48 -10.61
N ILE A 58 -1.81 9.86 -10.02
CA ILE A 58 -1.13 10.37 -8.81
C ILE A 58 -0.46 11.73 -9.10
N ILE A 59 0.29 11.82 -10.21
CA ILE A 59 0.95 13.06 -10.63
C ILE A 59 -0.07 14.19 -10.81
N ASN A 60 -1.18 13.91 -11.50
CA ASN A 60 -2.22 14.89 -11.72
C ASN A 60 -2.82 15.38 -10.38
N TYR A 61 -3.18 14.45 -9.49
CA TYR A 61 -3.76 14.77 -8.18
C TYR A 61 -2.87 15.74 -7.38
N PHE A 62 -1.59 15.42 -7.21
CA PHE A 62 -0.68 16.26 -6.44
C PHE A 62 -0.29 17.55 -7.17
N SER A 63 -0.30 17.55 -8.50
CA SER A 63 -0.09 18.78 -9.29
C SER A 63 -1.24 19.77 -9.07
N CYS A 64 -2.49 19.31 -9.05
CA CYS A 64 -3.64 20.16 -8.75
C CYS A 64 -3.57 20.76 -7.34
N LEU A 65 -3.11 20.00 -6.34
CA LEU A 65 -2.88 20.53 -4.99
C LEU A 65 -1.82 21.64 -4.99
N LYS A 66 -0.67 21.40 -5.63
CA LYS A 66 0.42 22.38 -5.73
C LYS A 66 -0.01 23.66 -6.46
N GLU A 67 -0.81 23.54 -7.53
CA GLU A 67 -1.36 24.69 -8.25
C GLU A 67 -2.25 25.59 -7.39
N CYS A 68 -2.85 25.05 -6.33
CA CYS A 68 -3.67 25.79 -5.37
C CYS A 68 -2.88 26.18 -4.10
N ASN A 69 -1.55 26.06 -4.14
CA ASN A 69 -0.64 26.30 -3.01
C ASN A 69 -1.05 25.47 -1.77
N ILE A 70 -1.38 24.20 -1.99
CA ILE A 70 -1.68 23.24 -0.94
C ILE A 70 -0.44 22.37 -0.73
N GLU A 71 0.00 22.26 0.53
CA GLU A 71 1.16 21.44 0.91
C GLU A 71 0.70 20.09 1.51
N PRO A 72 0.73 19.01 0.74
CA PRO A 72 0.32 17.70 1.22
C PRO A 72 1.39 17.05 2.11
N ILE A 73 0.93 16.49 3.23
CA ILE A 73 1.72 15.64 4.14
C ILE A 73 1.04 14.27 4.18
N VAL A 74 1.65 13.26 3.56
CA VAL A 74 1.04 11.93 3.41
C VAL A 74 1.52 10.99 4.51
N ILE A 75 0.61 10.43 5.30
CA ILE A 75 0.94 9.55 6.42
C ILE A 75 0.43 8.14 6.15
N PHE A 76 1.27 7.13 6.41
CA PHE A 76 0.92 5.72 6.25
C PHE A 76 0.86 5.00 7.60
N ASP A 77 -0.02 4.00 7.70
CA ASP A 77 -0.07 3.06 8.83
C ASP A 77 1.08 2.07 8.79
N GLY A 78 1.70 1.84 9.94
CA GLY A 78 2.85 0.97 10.13
C GLY A 78 2.49 -0.49 10.36
N GLY A 79 3.11 -1.07 11.39
CA GLY A 79 2.81 -2.42 11.83
C GLY A 79 1.36 -2.56 12.31
N TYR A 80 0.86 -3.78 12.28
CA TYR A 80 -0.39 -4.15 12.91
C TYR A 80 -0.22 -4.21 14.42
N ASP A 81 -1.27 -3.82 15.14
CA ASP A 81 -1.35 -4.05 16.57
C ASP A 81 -1.32 -5.56 16.88
N LYS A 82 -0.87 -5.91 18.09
CA LYS A 82 -0.74 -7.30 18.57
C LYS A 82 -2.08 -8.00 18.80
N SER A 83 -3.21 -7.30 18.66
CA SER A 83 -4.53 -7.88 18.87
C SER A 83 -4.92 -8.89 17.77
N ASP A 84 -5.33 -10.09 18.18
CA ASP A 84 -5.82 -11.13 17.25
C ASP A 84 -7.15 -10.74 16.56
N ARG A 85 -7.86 -9.73 17.07
CA ARG A 85 -9.06 -9.15 16.44
C ARG A 85 -8.74 -8.51 15.09
N MET A 86 -7.59 -7.84 14.98
CA MET A 86 -7.14 -7.24 13.72
C MET A 86 -6.88 -8.33 12.67
N LEU A 87 -6.24 -9.42 13.07
CA LEU A 87 -6.02 -10.58 12.19
C LEU A 87 -7.34 -11.13 11.64
N GLN A 88 -8.35 -11.34 12.48
CA GLN A 88 -9.64 -11.87 12.03
C GLN A 88 -10.28 -10.99 10.93
N LYS A 89 -10.32 -9.68 11.15
CA LYS A 89 -10.84 -8.73 10.14
C LYS A 89 -10.02 -8.76 8.86
N LEU A 90 -8.70 -8.83 8.94
CA LEU A 90 -7.84 -8.92 7.77
C LEU A 90 -8.13 -10.21 6.99
N LEU A 91 -8.29 -11.35 7.67
CA LEU A 91 -8.64 -12.62 7.02
C LEU A 91 -10.03 -12.61 6.40
N GLU A 92 -11.01 -11.97 7.02
CA GLU A 92 -12.34 -11.76 6.43
C GLU A 92 -12.28 -10.91 5.16
N ARG A 93 -11.53 -9.80 5.18
CA ARG A 93 -11.30 -8.95 3.99
C ARG A 93 -10.62 -9.75 2.87
N GLN A 94 -9.64 -10.59 3.20
CA GLN A 94 -8.94 -11.44 2.24
C GLN A 94 -9.86 -12.50 1.62
N LYS A 95 -10.70 -13.15 2.42
CA LYS A 95 -11.73 -14.10 1.93
C LYS A 95 -12.69 -13.41 0.98
N HIS A 96 -13.21 -12.25 1.35
CA HIS A 96 -14.13 -11.50 0.51
C HIS A 96 -13.49 -11.07 -0.83
N LYS A 97 -12.20 -10.67 -0.82
CA LYS A 97 -11.46 -10.39 -2.06
C LYS A 97 -11.34 -11.63 -2.94
N LEU A 98 -10.98 -12.79 -2.38
CA LEU A 98 -10.92 -14.04 -3.15
C LEU A 98 -12.28 -14.42 -3.76
N GLU A 99 -13.37 -14.30 -2.99
CA GLU A 99 -14.74 -14.56 -3.48
C GLU A 99 -15.12 -13.62 -4.63
N ASN A 100 -14.73 -12.34 -4.57
CA ASN A 100 -15.00 -11.38 -5.64
C ASN A 100 -14.17 -11.69 -6.90
N ILE A 101 -12.90 -12.07 -6.74
CA ILE A 101 -12.05 -12.53 -7.86
C ILE A 101 -12.64 -13.78 -8.50
N GLU A 102 -13.10 -14.75 -7.69
CA GLU A 102 -13.73 -15.98 -8.18
C GLU A 102 -14.98 -15.68 -9.03
N LYS A 103 -15.90 -14.86 -8.50
CA LYS A 103 -17.11 -14.45 -9.23
C LYS A 103 -16.79 -13.71 -10.53
N PHE A 104 -15.74 -12.88 -10.52
CA PHE A 104 -15.27 -12.19 -11.72
C PHE A 104 -14.75 -13.18 -12.78
N LEU A 105 -13.94 -14.16 -12.38
CA LEU A 105 -13.38 -15.17 -13.28
C LEU A 105 -14.46 -16.11 -13.86
N GLU A 106 -15.50 -16.44 -13.10
CA GLU A 106 -16.57 -17.36 -13.51
C GLU A 106 -17.61 -16.70 -14.41
N ASN A 107 -18.15 -15.54 -14.00
CA ASN A 107 -19.35 -14.97 -14.62
C ASN A 107 -19.11 -13.65 -15.37
N LYS A 108 -17.92 -13.03 -15.26
CA LYS A 108 -17.57 -11.71 -15.86
C LYS A 108 -18.53 -10.55 -15.55
N GLU A 109 -19.56 -10.76 -14.72
CA GLU A 109 -20.62 -9.79 -14.39
C GLU A 109 -20.25 -8.84 -13.24
N SER A 110 -19.20 -9.15 -12.46
CA SER A 110 -18.84 -8.41 -11.24
C SER A 110 -17.42 -7.84 -11.30
N SER A 111 -17.22 -6.61 -10.82
CA SER A 111 -15.89 -6.01 -10.68
C SER A 111 -15.15 -6.68 -9.52
N ALA A 112 -13.92 -7.14 -9.75
CA ALA A 112 -13.09 -7.71 -8.68
C ALA A 112 -12.45 -6.63 -7.79
N GLU A 113 -12.33 -5.39 -8.29
CA GLU A 113 -11.74 -4.21 -7.61
C GLU A 113 -10.48 -4.53 -6.79
N VAL A 114 -9.54 -5.26 -7.42
CA VAL A 114 -8.28 -5.64 -6.76
C VAL A 114 -7.25 -4.55 -6.97
N LEU A 115 -6.58 -4.15 -5.89
CA LEU A 115 -5.39 -3.31 -5.96
C LEU A 115 -4.18 -4.19 -6.32
N PRO A 116 -3.45 -3.93 -7.42
CA PRO A 116 -2.24 -4.66 -7.75
C PRO A 116 -1.18 -4.53 -6.66
N ILE A 117 -0.41 -5.60 -6.44
CA ILE A 117 0.44 -5.75 -5.25
C ILE A 117 1.61 -4.76 -5.23
N ASN A 118 2.06 -4.27 -6.39
CA ASN A 118 3.12 -3.27 -6.49
C ASN A 118 2.60 -1.83 -6.62
N ALA A 119 1.29 -1.59 -6.53
CA ALA A 119 0.72 -0.24 -6.59
C ALA A 119 1.25 0.66 -5.46
N PHE A 120 1.47 0.10 -4.26
CA PHE A 120 2.04 0.84 -3.13
C PHE A 120 3.45 1.37 -3.41
N GLU A 121 4.27 0.56 -4.09
CA GLU A 121 5.62 0.98 -4.49
C GLU A 121 5.58 2.07 -5.56
N VAL A 122 4.66 1.96 -6.54
CA VAL A 122 4.44 3.02 -7.54
C VAL A 122 4.02 4.31 -6.88
N PHE A 123 3.10 4.25 -5.91
CA PHE A 123 2.63 5.41 -5.18
C PHE A 123 3.77 6.15 -4.48
N LYS A 124 4.58 5.44 -3.67
CA LYS A 124 5.73 6.04 -2.96
C LYS A 124 6.82 6.57 -3.89
N ASN A 125 7.09 5.88 -5.00
CA ASN A 125 8.02 6.37 -6.02
C ASN A 125 7.59 7.73 -6.57
N ILE A 126 6.30 7.90 -6.89
CA ILE A 126 5.79 9.17 -7.38
C ILE A 126 5.80 10.25 -6.30
N LEU A 127 5.45 9.94 -5.05
CA LEU A 127 5.59 10.89 -3.93
C LEU A 127 7.02 11.42 -3.82
N SER A 128 8.01 10.52 -3.87
CA SER A 128 9.43 10.87 -3.83
C SER A 128 9.86 11.72 -5.02
N GLU A 129 9.48 11.32 -6.24
CA GLU A 129 9.82 12.05 -7.47
C GLU A 129 9.21 13.45 -7.51
N MET A 130 8.02 13.62 -6.94
CA MET A 130 7.36 14.91 -6.82
C MET A 130 7.81 15.71 -5.59
N GLY A 131 8.67 15.17 -4.73
CA GLY A 131 9.10 15.81 -3.48
C GLY A 131 7.94 16.06 -2.50
N ILE A 132 6.95 15.17 -2.48
CA ILE A 132 5.86 15.19 -1.50
C ILE A 132 6.39 14.64 -0.17
N LEU A 133 6.13 15.36 0.93
CA LEU A 133 6.51 14.89 2.25
C LEU A 133 5.61 13.73 2.67
N TYR A 134 6.21 12.61 3.07
CA TYR A 134 5.47 11.48 3.60
C TYR A 134 6.24 10.75 4.70
N ALA A 135 5.51 10.13 5.62
CA ALA A 135 6.07 9.38 6.74
C ALA A 135 5.24 8.14 7.06
N GLN A 136 5.89 7.20 7.75
CA GLN A 136 5.31 5.93 8.16
C GLN A 136 5.18 5.90 9.69
N CYS A 137 3.97 5.68 10.20
CA CYS A 137 3.72 5.49 11.63
C CYS A 137 4.35 4.17 12.15
N ASP A 138 4.58 4.06 13.47
CA ASP A 138 5.04 2.79 14.07
C ASP A 138 4.02 1.66 13.84
N TYR A 139 2.74 1.96 14.12
CA TYR A 139 1.59 1.07 14.03
C TYR A 139 0.41 1.82 13.38
N GLU A 140 -0.81 1.66 13.86
CA GLU A 140 -1.97 2.45 13.39
C GLU A 140 -1.76 3.95 13.58
N GLY A 141 -2.16 4.72 12.56
CA GLY A 141 -1.81 6.13 12.42
C GLY A 141 -2.94 7.13 12.69
N ASP A 142 -4.20 6.71 12.88
CA ASP A 142 -5.34 7.64 12.91
C ASP A 142 -5.23 8.72 13.98
N ASN A 143 -4.90 8.34 15.21
CA ASN A 143 -4.71 9.30 16.30
C ASN A 143 -3.49 10.21 16.09
N GLN A 144 -2.41 9.67 15.52
CA GLN A 144 -1.19 10.41 15.19
C GLN A 144 -1.43 11.41 14.06
N MET A 145 -2.21 11.02 13.03
CA MET A 145 -2.66 11.91 11.96
C MET A 145 -3.56 13.03 12.50
N ALA A 146 -4.49 12.69 13.41
CA ALA A 146 -5.32 13.67 14.12
C ALA A 146 -4.47 14.70 14.86
N SER A 147 -3.51 14.22 15.66
CA SER A 147 -2.57 15.06 16.42
C SER A 147 -1.70 15.94 15.53
N LEU A 148 -1.14 15.38 14.45
CA LEU A 148 -0.33 16.11 13.49
C LEU A 148 -1.13 17.23 12.81
N ALA A 149 -2.36 16.97 12.39
CA ALA A 149 -3.20 17.98 11.75
C ALA A 149 -3.55 19.13 12.69
N VAL A 150 -3.78 18.83 13.97
CA VAL A 150 -3.95 19.86 15.02
C VAL A 150 -2.67 20.68 15.17
N HIS A 151 -1.51 20.03 15.24
CA HIS A 151 -0.21 20.70 15.36
C HIS A 151 0.09 21.60 14.16
N CYS A 152 -0.12 21.12 12.95
CA CYS A 152 0.09 21.87 11.71
C CYS A 152 -0.99 22.93 11.44
N GLY A 153 -2.09 22.92 12.20
CA GLY A 153 -3.19 23.86 12.00
C GLY A 153 -3.94 23.64 10.67
N CYS A 154 -4.07 22.38 10.21
CA CYS A 154 -4.61 22.09 8.89
C CYS A 154 -5.70 20.99 8.87
N PRO A 155 -6.50 20.89 7.79
CA PRO A 155 -7.49 19.81 7.64
C PRO A 155 -6.87 18.43 7.44
N ILE A 156 -7.66 17.38 7.72
CA ILE A 156 -7.34 15.98 7.37
C ILE A 156 -8.12 15.55 6.13
N LEU A 157 -7.47 14.79 5.25
CA LEU A 157 -8.07 14.10 4.12
C LEU A 157 -8.01 12.58 4.32
N SER A 158 -9.15 11.91 4.43
CA SER A 158 -9.24 10.45 4.57
C SER A 158 -10.63 9.92 4.15
N GLU A 159 -10.76 8.61 3.95
CA GLU A 159 -12.05 7.90 3.87
C GLU A 159 -12.40 7.15 5.16
N ASP A 160 -11.58 7.28 6.21
CA ASP A 160 -11.92 6.75 7.52
C ASP A 160 -12.99 7.60 8.20
N SER A 161 -14.01 6.91 8.72
CA SER A 161 -15.10 7.53 9.45
C SER A 161 -14.75 7.86 10.89
N ASP A 162 -13.63 7.35 11.42
CA ASP A 162 -13.13 7.70 12.75
C ASP A 162 -12.77 9.19 12.85
N PHE A 163 -12.37 9.84 11.75
CA PHE A 163 -12.13 11.29 11.67
C PHE A 163 -13.38 12.17 11.86
N TYR A 164 -14.60 11.60 11.85
CA TYR A 164 -15.79 12.33 12.29
C TYR A 164 -15.90 12.48 13.82
N ILE A 165 -15.18 11.65 14.57
CA ILE A 165 -15.23 11.55 16.03
C ILE A 165 -14.12 12.39 16.67
N TYR A 166 -12.93 12.41 16.08
CA TYR A 166 -11.82 13.25 16.53
C TYR A 166 -12.20 14.74 16.56
N ASP A 167 -11.73 15.46 17.58
CA ASP A 167 -11.94 16.89 17.73
C ASP A 167 -10.95 17.68 16.88
N LEU A 168 -11.19 17.71 15.56
CA LEU A 168 -10.33 18.35 14.56
C LEU A 168 -10.74 19.81 14.32
N PRO A 169 -9.98 20.82 14.82
CA PRO A 169 -10.39 22.22 14.74
C PRO A 169 -10.43 22.77 13.31
N ASN A 170 -9.55 22.25 12.45
CA ASN A 170 -9.40 22.65 11.05
C ASN A 170 -10.19 21.77 10.07
N GLY A 171 -10.97 20.84 10.60
CA GLY A 171 -11.95 20.06 9.84
C GLY A 171 -11.41 18.79 9.19
N PHE A 172 -12.36 17.99 8.74
CA PHE A 172 -12.16 16.72 8.05
C PHE A 172 -12.78 16.78 6.66
N ILE A 173 -12.02 16.38 5.64
CA ILE A 173 -12.42 16.34 4.24
C ILE A 173 -12.37 14.89 3.79
N ARG A 174 -13.48 14.39 3.23
CA ARG A 174 -13.44 13.08 2.57
C ARG A 174 -12.67 13.15 1.26
N LEU A 175 -11.89 12.14 0.95
CA LEU A 175 -11.14 12.08 -0.31
C LEU A 175 -12.08 12.17 -1.53
N ASN A 176 -13.23 11.50 -1.49
CA ASN A 176 -14.23 11.51 -2.54
C ASN A 176 -15.01 12.84 -2.68
N HIS A 177 -14.85 13.77 -1.74
CA HIS A 177 -15.44 15.10 -1.80
C HIS A 177 -14.52 16.12 -2.47
N LEU A 178 -13.27 15.76 -2.74
CA LEU A 178 -12.33 16.64 -3.42
C LEU A 178 -12.61 16.59 -4.93
N ASP A 179 -13.14 17.68 -5.48
CA ASP A 179 -13.30 17.84 -6.93
C ASP A 179 -11.95 18.25 -7.52
N VAL A 180 -11.14 17.28 -7.94
CA VAL A 180 -9.71 17.41 -8.32
C VAL A 180 -9.48 18.27 -9.59
N GLY A 181 -10.44 19.11 -10.00
CA GLY A 181 -10.24 20.18 -10.97
C GLY A 181 -9.82 21.49 -10.29
N VAL A 182 -8.70 22.08 -10.72
CA VAL A 182 -8.31 23.44 -10.31
C VAL A 182 -9.35 24.43 -10.80
N LYS A 183 -9.99 25.14 -9.88
CA LYS A 183 -10.93 26.23 -10.18
C LYS A 183 -10.26 27.56 -9.95
N THR A 184 -10.64 28.57 -10.74
CA THR A 184 -10.15 29.93 -10.58
C THR A 184 -11.27 30.89 -10.23
N LYS A 185 -10.95 31.89 -9.41
CA LYS A 185 -11.85 33.00 -9.12
C LYS A 185 -11.06 34.28 -8.92
N THR A 186 -11.66 35.42 -9.25
CA THR A 186 -11.05 36.73 -9.01
C THR A 186 -11.37 37.21 -7.60
N LEU A 187 -10.34 37.47 -6.80
CA LEU A 187 -10.42 38.05 -5.46
C LEU A 187 -9.52 39.28 -5.41
N ASN A 188 -10.10 40.44 -5.08
CA ASN A 188 -9.37 41.71 -4.97
C ASN A 188 -8.53 42.07 -6.22
N GLY A 189 -9.02 41.70 -7.41
CA GLY A 189 -8.31 41.93 -8.68
C GLY A 189 -7.27 40.88 -9.05
N SER A 190 -6.97 39.92 -8.18
CA SER A 190 -6.05 38.81 -8.44
C SER A 190 -6.79 37.50 -8.72
N GLU A 191 -6.30 36.72 -9.68
CA GLU A 191 -6.80 35.37 -9.92
C GLU A 191 -6.28 34.43 -8.82
N VAL A 192 -7.19 33.68 -8.22
CA VAL A 192 -6.92 32.73 -7.15
C VAL A 192 -7.35 31.34 -7.61
N LYS A 193 -6.43 30.39 -7.53
CA LYS A 193 -6.66 28.97 -7.74
C LYS A 193 -7.13 28.30 -6.44
N TYR A 194 -8.07 27.37 -6.54
CA TYR A 194 -8.56 26.58 -5.41
C TYR A 194 -9.12 25.24 -5.88
N ILE A 195 -9.24 24.29 -4.95
CA ILE A 195 -9.96 23.03 -5.13
C ILE A 195 -11.26 23.10 -4.36
N SER A 196 -12.36 22.75 -5.01
CA SER A 196 -13.68 22.71 -4.37
C SER A 196 -13.83 21.39 -3.61
N CYS A 197 -14.30 21.46 -2.37
CA CYS A 197 -14.64 20.26 -1.59
C CYS A 197 -15.79 20.49 -0.61
N LYS A 198 -16.11 19.45 0.16
CA LYS A 198 -16.94 19.56 1.35
C LYS A 198 -16.11 19.24 2.59
N ILE A 199 -16.18 20.13 3.58
CA ILE A 199 -15.48 19.98 4.85
C ILE A 199 -16.47 19.76 5.99
N TYR A 200 -16.12 18.87 6.91
CA TYR A 200 -16.87 18.59 8.12
C TYR A 200 -16.17 19.19 9.34
N TYR A 201 -16.97 19.76 10.23
CA TYR A 201 -16.53 20.18 11.55
C TYR A 201 -17.39 19.53 12.63
N LEU A 202 -16.76 19.10 13.72
CA LEU A 202 -17.45 18.46 14.85
C LEU A 202 -18.60 19.32 15.42
N LYS A 203 -18.43 20.64 15.43
CA LYS A 203 -19.45 21.62 15.85
C LYS A 203 -20.78 21.44 15.12
N SER A 204 -20.76 21.07 13.83
CA SER A 204 -21.96 20.85 13.02
C SER A 204 -22.76 19.68 13.60
N LEU A 205 -22.10 18.56 13.90
CA LEU A 205 -22.73 17.40 14.52
C LEU A 205 -23.29 17.72 15.92
N LEU A 206 -22.49 18.37 16.77
CA LEU A 206 -22.90 18.73 18.12
C LEU A 206 -24.14 19.63 18.11
N SER A 207 -24.21 20.59 17.19
CA SER A 207 -25.32 21.53 17.06
C SER A 207 -26.61 20.85 16.58
N VAL A 208 -26.54 20.01 15.54
CA VAL A 208 -27.71 19.35 14.94
C VAL A 208 -28.32 18.32 15.90
N PHE A 209 -27.49 17.61 16.67
CA PHE A 209 -27.95 16.60 17.63
C PHE A 209 -28.05 17.11 19.07
N TYR A 210 -27.77 18.40 19.30
CA TYR A 210 -27.85 19.07 20.60
C TYR A 210 -27.08 18.34 21.71
N LEU A 211 -25.91 17.78 21.38
CA LEU A 211 -25.06 17.08 22.34
C LEU A 211 -24.40 18.10 23.28
N ARG A 212 -24.61 17.93 24.60
CA ARG A 212 -24.02 18.82 25.62
C ARG A 212 -22.54 18.59 25.88
N ASN A 213 -22.08 17.36 25.70
CA ASN A 213 -20.72 16.95 26.01
C ASN A 213 -20.14 16.20 24.80
N ARG A 214 -19.09 16.74 24.18
CA ARG A 214 -18.42 16.11 23.03
C ARG A 214 -17.67 14.81 23.41
N ASN A 215 -17.27 14.66 24.68
CA ASN A 215 -16.52 13.50 25.15
C ASN A 215 -17.35 12.19 25.14
N VAL A 216 -18.65 12.27 24.85
CA VAL A 216 -19.51 11.09 24.66
C VAL A 216 -19.38 10.46 23.26
N LEU A 217 -18.77 11.17 22.30
CA LEU A 217 -18.66 10.72 20.91
C LEU A 217 -17.78 9.47 20.74
N PRO A 218 -16.62 9.34 21.43
CA PRO A 218 -15.87 8.09 21.44
C PRO A 218 -16.73 6.88 21.89
N LEU A 219 -17.52 7.03 22.95
CA LEU A 219 -18.44 5.97 23.39
C LEU A 219 -19.52 5.68 22.33
N LEU A 220 -20.04 6.71 21.65
CA LEU A 220 -20.97 6.51 20.52
C LEU A 220 -20.33 5.67 19.41
N ALA A 221 -19.06 5.94 19.08
CA ALA A 221 -18.31 5.19 18.08
C ALA A 221 -18.19 3.71 18.46
N THR A 222 -17.81 3.41 19.71
CA THR A 222 -17.74 2.04 20.25
C THR A 222 -19.11 1.34 20.16
N LEU A 223 -20.17 1.99 20.65
CA LEU A 223 -21.53 1.42 20.65
C LEU A 223 -22.11 1.24 19.24
N ALA A 224 -21.76 2.13 18.30
CA ALA A 224 -22.19 2.05 16.90
C ALA A 224 -21.49 0.95 16.11
N GLY A 225 -20.33 0.49 16.61
CA GLY A 225 -19.51 -0.54 16.01
C GLY A 225 -18.32 0.03 15.28
N ASN A 226 -17.20 0.12 15.97
CA ASN A 226 -15.89 0.52 15.46
C ASN A 226 -14.92 -0.67 15.49
N ASP A 227 -13.63 -0.38 15.44
CA ASP A 227 -12.63 -1.44 15.45
C ASP A 227 -12.54 -2.22 16.77
N TYR A 228 -13.05 -1.67 17.87
CA TYR A 228 -13.02 -2.28 19.20
C TYR A 228 -14.23 -3.14 19.55
N ALA A 229 -15.40 -2.87 18.97
CA ALA A 229 -16.63 -3.54 19.37
C ALA A 229 -17.64 -3.74 18.23
N SER A 230 -18.47 -4.77 18.35
CA SER A 230 -19.63 -5.02 17.50
C SER A 230 -20.93 -4.72 18.26
N PRO A 231 -21.88 -3.97 17.67
CA PRO A 231 -23.19 -3.72 18.30
C PRO A 231 -23.96 -5.00 18.64
N TYR A 232 -23.70 -6.07 17.88
CA TYR A 232 -24.46 -7.31 17.91
C TYR A 232 -23.91 -8.36 18.88
N GLU A 233 -22.66 -8.21 19.30
CA GLU A 233 -22.01 -9.14 20.23
C GLU A 233 -21.93 -8.49 21.61
N GLU A 234 -21.06 -7.50 21.77
CA GLU A 234 -20.75 -6.91 23.07
C GLU A 234 -21.91 -6.05 23.63
N PHE A 235 -22.72 -5.43 22.78
CA PHE A 235 -23.76 -4.47 23.19
C PHE A 235 -25.21 -4.90 22.92
N LYS A 236 -25.44 -6.20 22.68
CA LYS A 236 -26.77 -6.72 22.34
C LYS A 236 -27.84 -6.37 23.38
N GLN A 237 -27.50 -6.41 24.67
CA GLN A 237 -28.44 -6.11 25.76
C GLN A 237 -28.78 -4.61 25.81
N PHE A 238 -27.79 -3.75 25.60
CA PHE A 238 -27.98 -2.31 25.48
C PHE A 238 -28.96 -1.96 24.35
N TYR A 239 -28.76 -2.52 23.15
CA TYR A 239 -29.66 -2.28 22.02
C TYR A 239 -31.07 -2.82 22.27
N ARG A 240 -31.21 -3.97 22.94
CA ARG A 240 -32.53 -4.50 23.35
C ARG A 240 -33.25 -3.62 24.36
N HIS A 241 -32.54 -2.93 25.23
CA HIS A 241 -33.15 -2.09 26.26
C HIS A 241 -33.46 -0.68 25.75
N HIS A 242 -32.49 -0.01 25.13
CA HIS A 242 -32.61 1.40 24.76
C HIS A 242 -32.99 1.65 23.30
N MET A 243 -32.82 0.66 22.41
CA MET A 243 -32.96 0.83 20.96
C MET A 243 -33.99 -0.13 20.33
N ALA A 244 -34.79 -0.86 21.13
CA ALA A 244 -35.70 -1.89 20.64
C ALA A 244 -36.71 -1.39 19.59
N THR A 245 -37.17 -0.15 19.72
CA THR A 245 -38.16 0.47 18.83
C THR A 245 -37.52 1.24 17.68
N ILE A 246 -36.20 1.37 17.64
CA ILE A 246 -35.47 2.13 16.65
C ILE A 246 -34.97 1.18 15.57
N PRO A 247 -35.41 1.32 14.30
CA PRO A 247 -34.86 0.54 13.21
C PRO A 247 -33.35 0.70 13.15
N PHE A 248 -32.59 -0.38 12.96
CA PHE A 248 -31.12 -0.33 12.99
C PHE A 248 -30.53 0.66 11.97
N ARG A 249 -31.19 0.86 10.82
CA ARG A 249 -30.81 1.91 9.86
C ARG A 249 -30.77 3.33 10.47
N ASN A 250 -31.49 3.54 11.56
CA ASN A 250 -31.55 4.79 12.33
C ASN A 250 -30.75 4.73 13.64
N LYS A 251 -29.84 3.74 13.81
CA LYS A 251 -29.08 3.54 15.06
C LYS A 251 -28.40 4.82 15.55
N PHE A 252 -27.80 5.59 14.65
CA PHE A 252 -27.11 6.83 14.99
C PHE A 252 -28.06 7.86 15.60
N ARG A 253 -29.25 8.07 15.01
CA ARG A 253 -30.26 8.97 15.60
C ARG A 253 -30.67 8.52 17.00
N GLY A 254 -30.80 7.21 17.21
CA GLY A 254 -31.08 6.62 18.52
C GLY A 254 -29.97 6.89 19.53
N LEU A 255 -28.72 6.58 19.18
CA LEU A 255 -27.55 6.81 20.03
C LEU A 255 -27.36 8.30 20.37
N PHE A 256 -27.47 9.20 19.38
CA PHE A 256 -27.40 10.64 19.60
C PHE A 256 -28.51 11.14 20.54
N SER A 257 -29.74 10.67 20.35
CA SER A 257 -30.87 11.00 21.24
C SER A 257 -30.61 10.52 22.67
N TRP A 258 -30.09 9.31 22.84
CA TRP A 258 -29.77 8.73 24.14
C TRP A 258 -28.63 9.46 24.85
N LEU A 259 -27.60 9.91 24.13
CA LEU A 259 -26.44 10.63 24.70
C LEU A 259 -26.69 12.12 24.94
N ARG A 260 -27.72 12.72 24.33
CA ARG A 260 -27.99 14.16 24.32
C ARG A 260 -27.82 14.87 25.66
N SER A 261 -28.29 14.25 26.74
CA SER A 261 -28.31 14.84 28.08
C SER A 261 -27.39 14.17 29.09
N LYS A 262 -26.45 13.33 28.64
CA LYS A 262 -25.59 12.53 29.52
C LYS A 262 -24.15 13.04 29.56
N THR A 263 -23.49 12.82 30.69
CA THR A 263 -22.04 12.81 30.78
C THR A 263 -21.47 11.48 30.31
N LEU A 264 -20.16 11.43 30.05
CA LEU A 264 -19.49 10.19 29.66
C LEU A 264 -19.60 9.11 30.74
N ASP A 265 -19.39 9.47 32.02
CA ASP A 265 -19.44 8.53 33.13
C ASP A 265 -20.83 7.96 33.39
N GLU A 266 -21.88 8.78 33.27
CA GLU A 266 -23.27 8.33 33.35
C GLU A 266 -23.59 7.34 32.22
N ALA A 267 -23.20 7.67 30.99
CA ALA A 267 -23.45 6.83 29.83
C ALA A 267 -22.70 5.48 29.93
N LYS A 268 -21.43 5.49 30.35
CA LYS A 268 -20.64 4.28 30.60
C LYS A 268 -21.29 3.40 31.67
N SER A 269 -21.68 4.00 32.80
CA SER A 269 -22.31 3.28 33.91
C SER A 269 -23.63 2.62 33.48
N GLU A 270 -24.46 3.33 32.71
CA GLU A 270 -25.73 2.79 32.21
C GLU A 270 -25.51 1.62 31.24
N VAL A 271 -24.54 1.71 30.33
CA VAL A 271 -24.16 0.61 29.44
C VAL A 271 -23.71 -0.61 30.25
N LEU A 272 -22.76 -0.43 31.18
CA LEU A 272 -22.19 -1.54 31.97
C LEU A 272 -23.22 -2.22 32.88
N ASN A 273 -24.20 -1.47 33.39
CA ASN A 273 -25.28 -2.03 34.21
C ASN A 273 -26.18 -3.00 33.44
N LEU A 274 -26.26 -2.85 32.11
CA LEU A 274 -27.00 -3.74 31.22
C LEU A 274 -26.16 -4.93 30.71
N ILE A 275 -24.89 -5.01 31.08
CA ILE A 275 -24.03 -6.15 30.75
C ILE A 275 -24.06 -7.17 31.88
N GLU A 276 -24.05 -8.45 31.53
CA GLU A 276 -23.92 -9.57 32.46
C GLU A 276 -22.67 -9.40 33.34
N LEU A 277 -22.81 -9.68 34.64
CA LEU A 277 -21.75 -9.45 35.64
C LEU A 277 -20.38 -10.01 35.22
N GLU A 278 -20.37 -11.19 34.62
CA GLU A 278 -19.16 -11.89 34.16
C GLU A 278 -18.44 -11.18 33.01
N MET A 279 -19.17 -10.44 32.17
CA MET A 279 -18.64 -9.75 30.98
C MET A 279 -18.34 -8.28 31.22
N ARG A 280 -18.73 -7.71 32.38
CA ARG A 280 -18.61 -6.27 32.66
C ARG A 280 -17.19 -5.75 32.59
N GLU A 281 -16.22 -6.46 33.15
CA GLU A 281 -14.82 -6.01 33.13
C GLU A 281 -14.24 -6.07 31.71
N THR A 282 -14.57 -7.11 30.94
CA THR A 282 -14.18 -7.22 29.53
C THR A 282 -14.75 -6.07 28.70
N VAL A 283 -16.05 -5.78 28.84
CA VAL A 283 -16.70 -4.68 28.12
C VAL A 283 -16.19 -3.32 28.59
N ARG A 284 -15.90 -3.16 29.89
CA ARG A 284 -15.27 -1.95 30.42
C ARG A 284 -13.92 -1.72 29.74
N PHE A 285 -13.05 -2.72 29.71
CA PHE A 285 -11.75 -2.63 29.04
C PHE A 285 -11.87 -2.25 27.56
N ILE A 286 -12.82 -2.86 26.84
CA ILE A 286 -13.12 -2.51 25.44
C ILE A 286 -13.52 -1.03 25.30
N ILE A 287 -14.40 -0.53 26.19
CA ILE A 287 -14.85 0.86 26.18
C ILE A 287 -13.69 1.81 26.49
N GLU A 288 -12.90 1.56 27.53
CA GLU A 288 -11.81 2.46 27.92
C GLU A 288 -10.75 2.57 26.82
N ASN A 289 -10.26 1.43 26.29
CA ASN A 289 -9.26 1.45 25.21
C ASN A 289 -9.81 2.14 23.96
N SER A 290 -11.07 1.87 23.61
CA SER A 290 -11.70 2.53 22.48
C SER A 290 -11.82 4.04 22.68
N ILE A 291 -12.01 4.53 23.92
CA ILE A 291 -12.10 5.96 24.20
C ILE A 291 -10.71 6.60 24.16
N GLU A 292 -9.71 5.92 24.72
CA GLU A 292 -8.32 6.34 24.75
C GLU A 292 -7.78 6.59 23.33
N ASP A 293 -8.11 5.72 22.38
CA ASP A 293 -7.69 5.86 20.97
C ASP A 293 -8.19 7.13 20.28
N TYR A 294 -9.35 7.67 20.68
CA TYR A 294 -9.85 8.95 20.12
C TYR A 294 -9.28 10.19 20.83
N GLN A 295 -8.45 10.03 21.86
CA GLN A 295 -7.79 11.15 22.53
C GLN A 295 -6.62 11.65 21.69
N ILE A 296 -6.61 12.95 21.41
CA ILE A 296 -5.55 13.59 20.65
C ILE A 296 -4.41 13.95 21.61
N GLU A 297 -3.41 13.09 21.67
CA GLU A 297 -2.19 13.29 22.44
C GLU A 297 -1.03 13.74 21.54
N PRO A 298 0.00 14.42 22.06
CA PRO A 298 1.21 14.75 21.31
C PRO A 298 1.82 13.53 20.64
N THR A 299 2.20 13.66 19.37
CA THR A 299 2.71 12.55 18.54
C THR A 299 4.19 12.70 18.21
N ASN A 300 4.92 11.59 18.22
CA ASN A 300 6.29 11.48 17.72
C ASN A 300 6.40 11.68 16.19
N LEU A 301 5.27 11.68 15.47
CA LEU A 301 5.22 11.94 14.03
C LEU A 301 5.75 13.34 13.67
N VAL A 302 5.62 14.32 14.58
CA VAL A 302 6.23 15.64 14.40
C VAL A 302 7.75 15.52 14.33
N ASN A 303 8.36 14.78 15.26
CA ASN A 303 9.81 14.55 15.29
C ASN A 303 10.27 13.76 14.06
N ILE A 304 9.48 12.79 13.59
CA ILE A 304 9.72 12.09 12.32
C ILE A 304 9.77 13.08 11.16
N LEU A 305 8.76 13.94 11.01
CA LEU A 305 8.68 14.88 9.90
C LEU A 305 9.74 15.98 9.96
N GLU A 306 10.06 16.48 11.15
CA GLU A 306 11.15 17.42 11.37
C GLU A 306 12.49 16.80 10.99
N TYR A 307 12.74 15.54 11.37
CA TYR A 307 13.91 14.79 10.93
C TYR A 307 13.97 14.67 9.40
N LEU A 308 12.85 14.32 8.75
CA LEU A 308 12.78 14.20 7.29
C LEU A 308 13.05 15.54 6.58
N SER A 309 12.71 16.65 7.25
CA SER A 309 12.87 18.01 6.70
C SER A 309 14.23 18.63 7.01
N SER A 310 14.86 18.29 8.14
CA SER A 310 16.05 18.98 8.68
C SER A 310 17.28 18.09 8.91
N ASN A 311 17.15 16.76 8.80
CA ASN A 311 18.19 15.75 9.10
C ASN A 311 18.74 15.78 10.55
N VAL A 312 17.95 16.22 11.55
CA VAL A 312 18.34 16.19 12.97
C VAL A 312 17.93 14.86 13.63
N HIS A 313 18.90 14.05 14.07
CA HIS A 313 18.73 12.61 14.33
C HIS A 313 18.28 12.19 15.74
N GLU A 314 18.56 12.98 16.79
CA GLU A 314 18.58 12.45 18.17
C GLU A 314 17.17 12.18 18.75
N ALA A 315 16.19 13.05 18.51
CA ALA A 315 14.84 12.92 19.09
C ALA A 315 14.01 11.75 18.50
N LEU A 316 14.29 11.33 17.27
CA LEU A 316 13.53 10.30 16.57
C LEU A 316 13.67 8.91 17.22
N ILE A 317 14.88 8.57 17.67
CA ILE A 317 15.21 7.22 18.14
C ILE A 317 14.67 6.99 19.56
N GLU A 318 14.59 8.02 20.39
CA GLU A 318 14.15 7.90 21.78
C GLU A 318 12.65 7.63 21.92
N GLU A 319 11.85 8.01 20.92
CA GLU A 319 10.37 7.97 20.99
C GLU A 319 9.72 6.84 20.17
N THR A 320 10.50 6.05 19.42
CA THR A 320 9.92 4.94 18.64
C THR A 320 9.46 3.80 19.54
N ARG A 321 8.30 3.20 19.21
CA ARG A 321 7.78 2.00 19.88
C ARG A 321 8.25 0.70 19.21
N LEU A 322 9.06 0.78 18.16
CA LEU A 322 9.47 -0.37 17.36
C LEU A 322 10.52 -1.20 18.11
N VAL A 323 10.09 -2.39 18.54
CA VAL A 323 10.94 -3.37 19.23
C VAL A 323 10.73 -4.77 18.64
N THR A 324 11.70 -5.65 18.82
CA THR A 324 11.54 -7.06 18.49
C THR A 324 10.49 -7.72 19.38
N SER A 325 9.98 -8.89 18.98
CA SER A 325 9.05 -9.67 19.80
C SER A 325 9.57 -9.93 21.22
N CYS A 326 10.89 -10.16 21.38
CA CYS A 326 11.51 -10.34 22.69
C CYS A 326 11.87 -9.04 23.43
N GLY A 327 11.56 -7.87 22.86
CA GLY A 327 11.74 -6.55 23.47
C GLY A 327 13.13 -5.94 23.29
N GLU A 328 13.93 -6.43 22.33
CA GLU A 328 15.20 -5.79 21.98
C GLU A 328 14.95 -4.61 21.02
N MET A 329 15.78 -3.58 21.11
CA MET A 329 15.70 -2.43 20.21
C MET A 329 16.17 -2.81 18.80
N LEU A 330 15.53 -2.23 17.79
CA LEU A 330 15.96 -2.37 16.40
C LEU A 330 17.12 -1.40 16.10
N PRO A 331 17.99 -1.73 15.12
CA PRO A 331 19.02 -0.80 14.66
C PRO A 331 18.42 0.56 14.24
N SER A 332 19.09 1.66 14.60
CA SER A 332 18.61 3.02 14.35
C SER A 332 18.33 3.29 12.87
N GLU A 333 19.17 2.76 12.00
CA GLU A 333 19.10 2.93 10.56
C GLU A 333 17.89 2.20 9.97
N PHE A 334 17.50 1.06 10.56
CA PHE A 334 16.27 0.36 10.20
C PHE A 334 15.04 1.19 10.61
N VAL A 335 15.01 1.71 11.83
CA VAL A 335 13.93 2.59 12.33
C VAL A 335 13.78 3.82 11.43
N VAL A 336 14.90 4.47 11.08
CA VAL A 336 14.93 5.60 10.16
C VAL A 336 14.40 5.21 8.77
N ALA A 337 14.87 4.11 8.20
CA ALA A 337 14.42 3.65 6.88
C ALA A 337 12.93 3.27 6.88
N PHE A 338 12.43 2.75 8.00
CA PHE A 338 11.02 2.45 8.19
C PHE A 338 10.17 3.73 8.19
N HIS A 339 10.52 4.72 9.02
CA HIS A 339 9.80 5.99 9.09
C HIS A 339 9.85 6.82 7.81
N LYS A 340 10.93 6.70 7.02
CA LYS A 340 11.06 7.23 5.65
C LYS A 340 10.13 6.55 4.64
N GLY A 341 9.40 5.50 5.03
CA GLY A 341 8.58 4.69 4.15
C GLY A 341 9.39 3.89 3.11
N CYS A 342 10.71 3.76 3.27
CA CYS A 342 11.54 2.94 2.38
C CYS A 342 11.24 1.44 2.59
N LEU A 343 10.96 1.04 3.84
CA LEU A 343 10.68 -0.35 4.18
C LEU A 343 9.17 -0.63 4.15
N PRO A 344 8.73 -1.79 3.62
CA PRO A 344 7.33 -2.20 3.69
C PRO A 344 6.84 -2.40 5.15
N PRO A 345 5.62 -1.95 5.51
CA PRO A 345 5.03 -2.15 6.84
C PRO A 345 4.99 -3.62 7.30
N ILE A 346 4.85 -4.55 6.35
CA ILE A 346 4.79 -5.99 6.62
C ILE A 346 6.05 -6.52 7.33
N LEU A 347 7.21 -5.86 7.17
CA LEU A 347 8.44 -6.26 7.87
C LEU A 347 8.28 -6.13 9.40
N MET A 348 7.55 -5.12 9.87
CA MET A 348 7.24 -4.99 11.29
C MET A 348 6.32 -6.10 11.78
N ASN A 349 5.32 -6.49 10.99
CA ASN A 349 4.44 -7.62 11.32
C ASN A 349 5.18 -8.95 11.43
N ILE A 350 6.22 -9.13 10.61
CA ILE A 350 7.10 -10.30 10.71
C ILE A 350 7.89 -10.25 12.03
N ILE A 351 8.47 -9.10 12.37
CA ILE A 351 9.26 -8.91 13.60
C ILE A 351 8.42 -9.11 14.88
N THR A 352 7.19 -8.56 14.90
CA THR A 352 6.37 -8.47 16.12
C THR A 352 5.30 -9.54 16.24
N LEU A 353 4.74 -10.00 15.11
CA LEU A 353 3.60 -10.93 15.09
C LEU A 353 3.95 -12.29 14.48
N HIS A 354 5.08 -12.41 13.77
CA HIS A 354 5.46 -13.58 12.96
C HIS A 354 4.39 -13.97 11.96
N ARG A 355 3.74 -12.97 11.36
CA ARG A 355 2.64 -13.15 10.40
C ARG A 355 2.91 -12.38 9.13
N ASN A 356 2.65 -13.00 7.98
CA ASN A 356 2.67 -12.34 6.68
C ASN A 356 1.38 -12.66 5.94
N ILE A 357 0.62 -11.63 5.55
CA ILE A 357 -0.66 -11.79 4.84
C ILE A 357 -0.42 -11.42 3.37
N LEU A 358 -0.44 -12.42 2.50
CA LEU A 358 -0.20 -12.24 1.07
C LEU A 358 -1.49 -11.80 0.38
N LEU A 359 -1.45 -10.66 -0.30
CA LEU A 359 -2.63 -10.07 -0.94
C LEU A 359 -3.10 -10.93 -2.12
N PRO A 360 -4.40 -11.21 -2.29
CA PRO A 360 -4.86 -12.08 -3.37
C PRO A 360 -4.70 -11.36 -4.72
N GLN A 361 -4.13 -12.06 -5.68
CA GLN A 361 -4.02 -11.63 -7.07
C GLN A 361 -5.08 -12.33 -7.94
N ILE A 362 -5.32 -11.82 -9.15
CA ILE A 362 -6.22 -12.46 -10.13
C ILE A 362 -5.48 -13.65 -10.74
N ASP A 363 -5.52 -14.77 -10.03
CA ASP A 363 -4.72 -15.96 -10.31
C ASP A 363 -5.52 -17.08 -11.00
N ASP A 364 -4.81 -18.04 -11.59
CA ASP A 364 -5.37 -19.35 -11.88
C ASP A 364 -5.45 -20.18 -10.58
N PHE A 365 -6.65 -20.26 -10.01
CA PHE A 365 -6.91 -21.01 -8.78
C PHE A 365 -6.77 -22.53 -8.91
N SER A 366 -6.60 -23.07 -10.13
CA SER A 366 -6.23 -24.48 -10.34
C SER A 366 -4.75 -24.75 -10.07
N LYS A 367 -3.92 -23.70 -10.01
CA LYS A 367 -2.48 -23.77 -9.75
C LYS A 367 -2.16 -23.35 -8.31
N SER A 368 -0.94 -23.64 -7.87
CA SER A 368 -0.40 -23.12 -6.61
C SER A 368 -0.38 -21.59 -6.60
N SER A 369 -0.28 -20.98 -5.41
CA SER A 369 -0.18 -19.52 -5.28
C SER A 369 0.93 -18.93 -6.14
N SER A 370 0.67 -17.77 -6.76
CA SER A 370 1.67 -17.01 -7.50
C SER A 370 2.87 -16.60 -6.62
N TYR A 371 2.66 -16.50 -5.31
CA TYR A 371 3.72 -16.22 -4.32
C TYR A 371 4.65 -17.41 -4.03
N THR A 372 4.34 -18.60 -4.54
CA THR A 372 5.14 -19.81 -4.26
C THR A 372 6.56 -19.67 -4.82
N CYS A 373 6.73 -19.07 -6.00
CA CYS A 373 8.03 -18.97 -6.65
C CYS A 373 9.00 -18.02 -5.94
N SER A 374 8.51 -17.04 -5.19
CA SER A 374 9.31 -16.08 -4.44
C SER A 374 9.47 -16.40 -2.95
N ARG A 375 8.89 -17.52 -2.47
CA ARG A 375 8.95 -17.90 -1.05
C ARG A 375 10.37 -17.92 -0.49
N TYR A 376 11.35 -18.42 -1.24
CA TYR A 376 12.73 -18.48 -0.77
C TYR A 376 13.31 -17.09 -0.44
N ILE A 377 12.96 -16.06 -1.23
CA ILE A 377 13.37 -14.67 -0.94
C ILE A 377 12.77 -14.24 0.41
N ARG A 378 11.48 -14.51 0.64
CA ARG A 378 10.83 -14.22 1.92
C ARG A 378 11.46 -14.96 3.10
N GLN A 379 11.83 -16.23 2.93
CA GLN A 379 12.52 -16.98 3.99
C GLN A 379 13.87 -16.36 4.38
N VAL A 380 14.60 -15.80 3.41
CA VAL A 380 15.84 -15.04 3.68
C VAL A 380 15.52 -13.72 4.38
N ILE A 381 14.50 -12.98 3.93
CA ILE A 381 14.04 -11.75 4.61
C ILE A 381 13.68 -12.05 6.07
N TYR A 382 12.93 -13.10 6.33
CA TYR A 382 12.57 -13.53 7.70
C TYR A 382 13.84 -13.84 8.51
N GLY A 383 14.81 -14.50 7.89
CA GLY A 383 16.13 -14.73 8.46
C GLY A 383 16.81 -13.44 8.91
N ILE A 384 16.92 -12.45 8.02
CA ILE A 384 17.55 -11.16 8.31
C ILE A 384 16.86 -10.45 9.48
N LEU A 385 15.53 -10.42 9.49
CA LEU A 385 14.74 -9.72 10.51
C LEU A 385 14.82 -10.40 11.89
N LEU A 386 14.91 -11.73 11.92
CA LEU A 386 14.91 -12.50 13.16
C LEU A 386 16.31 -12.78 13.72
N HIS A 387 17.37 -12.63 12.91
CA HIS A 387 18.75 -12.88 13.31
C HIS A 387 19.32 -11.73 14.16
N HIS A 388 19.07 -11.77 15.47
CA HIS A 388 19.61 -10.81 16.44
C HIS A 388 20.06 -11.47 17.74
N TYR A 389 20.96 -10.81 18.46
CA TYR A 389 21.31 -11.20 19.83
C TYR A 389 20.22 -10.75 20.80
N SER A 390 19.94 -11.56 21.81
CA SER A 390 19.06 -11.18 22.93
C SER A 390 19.70 -11.50 24.26
N ARG A 391 19.49 -10.61 25.24
CA ARG A 391 19.94 -10.79 26.62
C ARG A 391 19.26 -11.98 27.30
N ASN A 392 18.06 -12.35 26.86
CA ASN A 392 17.30 -13.49 27.38
C ASN A 392 17.11 -14.54 26.27
N SER A 393 18.06 -15.46 26.17
CA SER A 393 18.08 -16.52 25.15
C SER A 393 16.80 -17.38 25.15
N THR A 394 16.27 -17.72 26.32
CA THR A 394 15.03 -18.50 26.45
C THR A 394 13.83 -17.76 25.87
N ARG A 395 13.69 -16.46 26.21
CA ARG A 395 12.62 -15.61 25.67
C ARG A 395 12.76 -15.45 24.16
N HIS A 396 13.97 -15.20 23.67
CA HIS A 396 14.25 -15.05 22.25
C HIS A 396 13.92 -16.30 21.43
N ILE A 397 14.31 -17.49 21.91
CA ILE A 397 13.97 -18.76 21.26
C ILE A 397 12.45 -18.94 21.16
N ARG A 398 11.74 -18.63 22.25
CA ARG A 398 10.27 -18.79 22.33
C ARG A 398 9.51 -17.77 21.49
N GLU A 399 9.94 -16.51 21.48
CA GLU A 399 9.17 -15.39 20.91
C GLU A 399 9.66 -14.99 19.52
N CYS A 400 10.97 -15.02 19.25
CA CYS A 400 11.55 -14.57 17.97
C CYS A 400 11.84 -15.73 17.01
N LEU A 401 12.24 -16.91 17.49
CA LEU A 401 12.72 -18.01 16.66
C LEU A 401 11.65 -19.05 16.30
N ARG A 402 10.38 -18.63 16.29
CA ARG A 402 9.25 -19.44 15.82
C ARG A 402 9.04 -19.30 14.31
N GLN A 403 8.36 -20.28 13.72
CA GLN A 403 7.94 -20.24 12.31
C GLN A 403 7.08 -19.00 12.04
N ILE A 404 7.16 -18.50 10.80
CA ILE A 404 6.28 -17.45 10.29
C ILE A 404 4.97 -18.07 9.79
N GLU A 405 3.85 -17.46 10.16
CA GLU A 405 2.53 -17.80 9.63
C GLU A 405 2.28 -16.97 8.36
N GLU A 406 2.45 -17.57 7.18
CA GLU A 406 1.99 -16.98 5.92
C GLU A 406 0.50 -17.26 5.73
N TYR A 407 -0.31 -16.24 5.46
CA TYR A 407 -1.69 -16.39 5.04
C TYR A 407 -1.78 -16.16 3.53
N ASP A 408 -2.06 -17.25 2.81
CA ASP A 408 -2.07 -17.30 1.35
C ASP A 408 -3.27 -18.10 0.86
N ARG A 409 -3.56 -18.03 -0.43
CA ARG A 409 -4.59 -18.88 -1.03
C ARG A 409 -4.11 -20.33 -1.16
N ASN A 410 -5.02 -21.26 -0.91
CA ASN A 410 -4.95 -22.64 -1.38
C ASN A 410 -6.24 -22.94 -2.13
N GLY A 411 -6.12 -23.06 -3.46
CA GLY A 411 -7.26 -22.98 -4.36
C GLY A 411 -8.02 -21.66 -4.15
N LYS A 412 -9.30 -21.79 -3.79
CA LYS A 412 -10.26 -20.69 -3.58
C LYS A 412 -10.36 -20.22 -2.12
N THR A 413 -9.55 -20.77 -1.21
CA THR A 413 -9.66 -20.49 0.23
C THR A 413 -8.39 -19.86 0.79
N VAL A 414 -8.52 -18.97 1.78
CA VAL A 414 -7.36 -18.47 2.55
C VAL A 414 -6.95 -19.53 3.57
N GLN A 415 -5.67 -19.88 3.59
CA GLN A 415 -5.10 -20.84 4.54
C GLN A 415 -3.86 -20.27 5.23
N ARG A 416 -3.63 -20.73 6.45
CA ARG A 416 -2.40 -20.48 7.19
C ARG A 416 -1.36 -21.53 6.81
N ILE A 417 -0.19 -21.06 6.35
CA ILE A 417 0.94 -21.86 5.91
C ILE A 417 2.13 -21.54 6.82
N PRO A 418 2.63 -22.52 7.62
CA PRO A 418 3.85 -22.32 8.39
C PRO A 418 5.06 -22.28 7.45
N VAL A 419 5.92 -21.27 7.62
CA VAL A 419 7.13 -21.05 6.80
C VAL A 419 8.33 -20.82 7.70
N GLU A 420 9.42 -21.54 7.41
CA GLU A 420 10.69 -21.39 8.09
C GLU A 420 11.46 -20.16 7.63
N TYR A 421 12.12 -19.47 8.55
CA TYR A 421 13.17 -18.51 8.23
C TYR A 421 14.50 -19.23 7.95
N LEU A 422 15.44 -18.56 7.28
CA LEU A 422 16.75 -19.12 6.96
C LEU A 422 17.88 -18.32 7.59
N PHE A 423 18.81 -19.01 8.26
CA PHE A 423 20.08 -18.42 8.71
C PHE A 423 21.26 -18.75 7.80
N ASN A 424 21.07 -19.65 6.82
CA ASN A 424 22.05 -19.96 5.80
C ASN A 424 21.38 -19.95 4.42
N LEU A 425 22.07 -19.38 3.45
CA LEU A 425 21.71 -19.44 2.03
C LEU A 425 21.96 -20.85 1.49
N LYS A 426 21.43 -21.15 0.29
CA LYS A 426 21.62 -22.45 -0.36
C LYS A 426 23.08 -22.78 -0.68
N ASN A 427 23.90 -21.75 -0.90
CA ASN A 427 25.33 -21.90 -1.13
C ASN A 427 26.14 -22.07 0.18
N GLY A 428 25.47 -22.13 1.35
CA GLY A 428 26.11 -22.29 2.66
C GLY A 428 26.52 -20.99 3.34
N ASN A 429 26.44 -19.84 2.67
CA ASN A 429 26.77 -18.55 3.28
C ASN A 429 25.74 -18.18 4.36
N ALA A 430 26.19 -17.56 5.45
CA ALA A 430 25.29 -17.08 6.49
C ALA A 430 24.40 -15.93 5.97
N VAL A 431 23.15 -15.88 6.45
CA VAL A 431 22.25 -14.74 6.25
C VAL A 431 22.68 -13.58 7.13
N LEU A 432 22.72 -12.37 6.56
CA LEU A 432 23.12 -11.15 7.25
C LEU A 432 22.20 -10.84 8.43
N LYS A 433 22.77 -10.30 9.51
CA LYS A 433 21.99 -9.72 10.62
C LYS A 433 21.61 -8.30 10.27
N LEU A 434 20.46 -7.86 10.78
CA LEU A 434 19.97 -6.49 10.58
C LEU A 434 21.00 -5.43 11.01
N SER A 435 21.72 -5.67 12.11
CA SER A 435 22.78 -4.78 12.64
C SER A 435 23.99 -4.64 11.71
N ASP A 436 24.26 -5.65 10.89
CA ASP A 436 25.50 -5.74 10.14
C ASP A 436 25.36 -5.09 8.75
N ILE A 437 24.13 -4.91 8.25
CA ILE A 437 23.84 -4.41 6.89
C ILE A 437 24.48 -3.04 6.65
N HIS A 438 24.36 -2.11 7.60
CA HIS A 438 24.89 -0.75 7.47
C HIS A 438 26.41 -0.66 7.57
N THR A 439 27.07 -1.74 8.03
CA THR A 439 28.54 -1.81 8.11
C THR A 439 29.18 -2.29 6.80
N LEU A 440 28.38 -2.88 5.90
CA LEU A 440 28.83 -3.44 4.63
C LEU A 440 28.78 -2.39 3.52
N ASN A 441 29.70 -2.49 2.57
CA ASN A 441 29.68 -1.65 1.38
C ASN A 441 28.68 -2.18 0.33
N LYS A 442 28.35 -1.33 -0.67
CA LYS A 442 27.38 -1.68 -1.71
C LYS A 442 27.74 -2.93 -2.51
N ASP A 443 29.01 -3.19 -2.78
CA ASP A 443 29.42 -4.35 -3.57
C ASP A 443 29.27 -5.67 -2.79
N GLN A 444 29.53 -5.64 -1.48
CA GLN A 444 29.24 -6.77 -0.58
C GLN A 444 27.74 -7.06 -0.52
N LEU A 445 26.91 -6.00 -0.41
CA LEU A 445 25.45 -6.13 -0.38
C LEU A 445 24.87 -6.61 -1.72
N ARG A 446 25.41 -6.13 -2.86
CA ARG A 446 25.10 -6.65 -4.19
C ARG A 446 25.47 -8.12 -4.31
N SER A 447 26.67 -8.51 -3.89
CA SER A 447 27.11 -9.90 -3.90
C SER A 447 26.20 -10.79 -3.05
N PHE A 448 25.81 -10.34 -1.85
CA PHE A 448 24.85 -11.05 -1.01
C PHE A 448 23.49 -11.21 -1.72
N MET A 449 22.93 -10.14 -2.27
CA MET A 449 21.65 -10.19 -2.99
C MET A 449 21.71 -11.07 -4.23
N SER A 450 22.81 -11.05 -4.99
CA SER A 450 23.04 -11.96 -6.13
C SER A 450 23.09 -13.42 -5.70
N ASN A 451 23.72 -13.73 -4.56
CA ASN A 451 23.73 -15.08 -3.98
C ASN A 451 22.32 -15.55 -3.57
N VAL A 452 21.50 -14.66 -2.99
CA VAL A 452 20.10 -14.95 -2.65
C VAL A 452 19.28 -15.23 -3.90
N LEU A 453 19.50 -14.45 -4.97
CA LEU A 453 18.75 -14.55 -6.22
C LEU A 453 19.36 -15.53 -7.23
N GLU A 454 20.32 -16.34 -6.78
CA GLU A 454 20.98 -17.41 -7.55
C GLU A 454 21.45 -16.92 -8.93
N VAL A 455 22.00 -15.71 -8.99
CA VAL A 455 22.47 -15.06 -10.22
C VAL A 455 23.98 -14.83 -10.16
N SER A 456 24.65 -15.00 -11.31
CA SER A 456 26.08 -14.69 -11.42
C SER A 456 26.35 -13.19 -11.22
N GLY A 457 27.49 -12.85 -10.62
CA GLY A 457 27.86 -11.46 -10.33
C GLY A 457 28.06 -10.59 -11.58
N ASP A 458 28.37 -11.19 -12.73
CA ASP A 458 28.56 -10.52 -14.02
C ASP A 458 27.27 -10.39 -14.86
N PHE A 459 26.17 -11.03 -14.43
CA PHE A 459 24.92 -11.11 -15.20
C PHE A 459 24.37 -9.75 -15.66
N VAL A 460 24.49 -8.73 -14.78
CA VAL A 460 23.97 -7.38 -15.00
C VAL A 460 25.04 -6.33 -15.33
N PHE A 461 26.29 -6.73 -15.59
CA PHE A 461 27.40 -5.77 -15.76
C PHE A 461 27.20 -4.78 -16.91
N ASP A 462 26.60 -5.24 -18.00
CA ASP A 462 26.25 -4.51 -19.23
C ASP A 462 24.76 -4.11 -19.30
N VAL A 463 24.00 -4.36 -18.23
CA VAL A 463 22.61 -3.92 -18.08
C VAL A 463 22.59 -2.54 -17.41
N PRO A 464 21.83 -1.55 -17.94
CA PRO A 464 21.66 -0.23 -17.32
C PRO A 464 21.24 -0.32 -15.84
N SER A 465 21.77 0.57 -14.98
CA SER A 465 21.60 0.50 -13.52
C SER A 465 20.15 0.40 -13.06
N ASP A 466 19.27 1.15 -13.73
CA ASP A 466 17.83 1.22 -13.50
C ASP A 466 17.08 -0.07 -13.89
N LEU A 467 17.70 -0.91 -14.72
CA LEU A 467 17.16 -2.20 -15.15
C LEU A 467 17.79 -3.40 -14.44
N GLN A 468 18.93 -3.26 -13.77
CA GLN A 468 19.67 -4.38 -13.18
C GLN A 468 18.78 -5.20 -12.22
N LEU A 469 18.08 -4.53 -11.31
CA LEU A 469 17.21 -5.22 -10.35
C LEU A 469 16.08 -5.97 -11.07
N LEU A 470 15.49 -5.40 -12.12
CA LEU A 470 14.43 -6.05 -12.89
C LEU A 470 14.96 -7.29 -13.60
N PHE A 471 16.13 -7.20 -14.22
CA PHE A 471 16.74 -8.33 -14.93
C PHE A 471 17.07 -9.47 -13.99
N ILE A 472 17.59 -9.17 -12.79
CA ILE A 472 17.82 -10.19 -11.75
C ILE A 472 16.49 -10.83 -11.33
N CYS A 473 15.44 -10.04 -11.13
CA CYS A 473 14.10 -10.55 -10.80
C CYS A 473 13.55 -11.47 -11.88
N VAL A 474 13.69 -11.09 -13.16
CA VAL A 474 13.23 -11.89 -14.30
C VAL A 474 14.02 -13.20 -14.39
N ASN A 475 15.34 -13.16 -14.24
CA ASN A 475 16.19 -14.36 -14.18
C ASN A 475 15.71 -15.32 -13.08
N TYR A 476 15.54 -14.79 -11.86
CA TYR A 476 15.06 -15.58 -10.73
C TYR A 476 13.68 -16.18 -10.98
N TRP A 477 12.74 -15.37 -11.49
CA TRP A 477 11.39 -15.81 -11.83
C TRP A 477 11.41 -16.93 -12.87
N LEU A 478 12.14 -16.78 -13.97
CA LEU A 478 12.29 -17.82 -14.99
C LEU A 478 12.85 -19.13 -14.40
N LEU A 479 13.77 -19.05 -13.43
CA LEU A 479 14.32 -20.22 -12.75
C LEU A 479 13.33 -20.87 -11.77
N LYS A 480 12.52 -20.10 -11.04
CA LYS A 480 11.71 -20.59 -9.89
C LYS A 480 10.21 -20.71 -10.12
N SER A 481 9.67 -20.10 -11.18
CA SER A 481 8.24 -20.15 -11.50
C SER A 481 7.77 -21.59 -11.75
N SER A 482 6.57 -21.90 -11.27
CA SER A 482 5.85 -23.14 -11.58
C SER A 482 4.35 -22.85 -11.61
N PRO A 483 3.67 -22.97 -12.77
CA PRO A 483 4.19 -23.40 -14.08
C PRO A 483 5.27 -22.45 -14.64
N LYS A 484 6.02 -22.92 -15.63
CA LYS A 484 6.98 -22.06 -16.37
C LYS A 484 6.22 -21.08 -17.27
N PRO A 485 6.67 -19.83 -17.39
CA PRO A 485 6.07 -18.89 -18.32
C PRO A 485 6.32 -19.31 -19.76
N GLU A 486 5.38 -18.92 -20.63
CA GLU A 486 5.56 -19.03 -22.08
C GLU A 486 6.69 -18.10 -22.54
N LYS A 487 7.42 -18.49 -23.59
CA LYS A 487 8.52 -17.69 -24.14
C LYS A 487 8.04 -16.33 -24.61
N GLU A 488 6.83 -16.29 -25.15
CA GLU A 488 6.14 -15.11 -25.67
C GLU A 488 5.97 -14.02 -24.60
N LEU A 489 5.79 -14.41 -23.33
CA LEU A 489 5.71 -13.46 -22.22
C LEU A 489 7.05 -12.77 -21.98
N LEU A 490 8.17 -13.51 -22.01
CA LEU A 490 9.49 -12.89 -21.88
C LEU A 490 9.76 -11.90 -23.03
N LEU A 491 9.38 -12.27 -24.26
CA LEU A 491 9.50 -11.38 -25.43
C LEU A 491 8.63 -10.12 -25.25
N ALA A 492 7.39 -10.28 -24.77
CA ALA A 492 6.49 -9.17 -24.48
C ALA A 492 7.04 -8.23 -23.39
N LEU A 493 7.70 -8.78 -22.36
CA LEU A 493 8.31 -7.99 -21.29
C LEU A 493 9.45 -7.11 -21.81
N ILE A 494 10.31 -7.65 -22.67
CA ILE A 494 11.40 -6.88 -23.29
C ILE A 494 10.82 -5.80 -24.23
N LEU A 495 9.77 -6.11 -24.99
CA LEU A 495 9.06 -5.11 -25.78
C LEU A 495 8.47 -3.98 -24.90
N SER A 496 7.92 -4.31 -23.73
CA SER A 496 7.43 -3.32 -22.76
C SER A 496 8.55 -2.39 -22.29
N ILE A 497 9.72 -2.93 -21.94
CA ILE A 497 10.88 -2.12 -21.53
C ILE A 497 11.29 -1.15 -22.65
N ILE A 498 11.38 -1.63 -23.89
CA ILE A 498 11.74 -0.80 -25.04
C ILE A 498 10.67 0.26 -25.34
N TYR A 499 9.39 -0.07 -25.17
CA TYR A 499 8.29 0.88 -25.31
C TYR A 499 8.43 2.07 -24.35
N PHE A 500 8.74 1.79 -23.07
CA PHE A 500 8.92 2.86 -22.10
C PHE A 500 10.20 3.67 -22.32
N GLN A 501 11.29 3.04 -22.75
CA GLN A 501 12.50 3.77 -23.16
C GLN A 501 12.21 4.70 -24.34
N ALA A 502 11.42 4.24 -25.33
CA ALA A 502 10.97 5.10 -26.42
C ALA A 502 10.09 6.25 -25.90
N LYS A 503 9.15 5.98 -24.98
CA LYS A 503 8.30 7.01 -24.35
C LYS A 503 9.14 8.08 -23.63
N GLU A 504 10.18 7.68 -22.91
CA GLU A 504 11.11 8.60 -22.24
C GLU A 504 11.83 9.50 -23.25
N ILE A 505 12.38 8.95 -24.34
CA ILE A 505 13.03 9.72 -25.43
C ILE A 505 12.06 10.73 -26.07
N LEU A 506 10.78 10.39 -26.18
CA LEU A 506 9.79 11.26 -26.83
C LEU A 506 9.26 12.38 -25.92
N PHE A 507 9.08 12.10 -24.61
CA PHE A 507 8.30 12.97 -23.74
C PHE A 507 9.07 13.53 -22.53
N GLU A 508 10.22 12.96 -22.16
CA GLU A 508 11.05 13.47 -21.05
C GLU A 508 12.20 14.35 -21.61
N THR A 509 11.93 15.64 -21.82
CA THR A 509 12.88 16.61 -22.42
C THR A 509 13.84 17.26 -21.42
N SER A 510 13.85 16.86 -20.15
CA SER A 510 14.55 17.59 -19.09
C SER A 510 15.19 16.70 -18.03
N ARG A 511 16.31 16.06 -18.37
CA ARG A 511 17.46 15.87 -17.46
C ARG A 511 18.76 16.00 -18.26
N ASN A 512 19.65 16.86 -17.78
CA ASN A 512 21.05 17.00 -18.23
C ASN A 512 21.94 15.80 -17.82
N ASP A 513 21.36 14.73 -17.27
CA ASP A 513 22.07 13.49 -17.02
C ASP A 513 22.17 12.72 -18.34
N ALA A 514 23.14 13.15 -19.16
CA ALA A 514 23.60 12.47 -20.34
C ALA A 514 24.21 11.11 -19.95
N TYR A 515 23.38 10.12 -19.63
CA TYR A 515 23.73 8.73 -19.87
C TYR A 515 23.46 8.42 -21.34
N PRO A 516 24.37 7.75 -22.05
CA PRO A 516 24.16 7.38 -23.45
C PRO A 516 23.13 6.24 -23.53
N ARG A 517 21.85 6.53 -23.27
CA ARG A 517 20.72 5.60 -23.49
C ARG A 517 20.36 5.44 -24.96
N ALA A 518 20.78 6.35 -25.84
CA ALA A 518 20.33 6.38 -27.23
C ALA A 518 21.06 5.34 -28.10
N SER A 519 20.70 4.06 -27.94
CA SER A 519 20.80 3.07 -29.01
C SER A 519 19.69 3.24 -30.06
N ILE A 520 18.68 4.07 -29.77
CA ILE A 520 17.52 4.35 -30.61
C ILE A 520 17.44 5.86 -30.88
N SER A 521 17.29 6.25 -32.15
CA SER A 521 17.08 7.64 -32.58
C SER A 521 15.67 8.16 -32.24
N GLN A 522 15.44 9.48 -32.28
CA GLN A 522 14.10 10.05 -32.11
C GLN A 522 13.07 9.46 -33.10
N GLN A 523 13.51 9.19 -34.34
CA GLN A 523 12.66 8.57 -35.36
C GLN A 523 12.34 7.11 -35.00
N GLY A 524 13.34 6.35 -34.55
CA GLY A 524 13.15 4.99 -34.05
C GLY A 524 12.21 4.95 -32.84
N ALA A 525 12.35 5.86 -31.90
CA ALA A 525 11.47 5.97 -30.73
C ALA A 525 10.02 6.28 -31.13
N ASN A 526 9.80 7.19 -32.08
CA ASN A 526 8.47 7.48 -32.63
C ASN A 526 7.82 6.25 -33.28
N LEU A 527 8.59 5.48 -34.06
CA LEU A 527 8.13 4.25 -34.68
C LEU A 527 7.70 3.22 -33.63
N VAL A 528 8.59 2.92 -32.67
CA VAL A 528 8.33 1.98 -31.57
C VAL A 528 7.08 2.41 -30.79
N HIS A 529 7.02 3.67 -30.38
CA HIS A 529 5.89 4.19 -29.59
C HIS A 529 4.57 4.06 -30.35
N SER A 530 4.54 4.46 -31.63
CA SER A 530 3.32 4.39 -32.46
C SER A 530 2.85 2.95 -32.66
N ASN A 531 3.78 2.03 -32.89
CA ASN A 531 3.49 0.61 -33.12
C ASN A 531 3.05 -0.13 -31.85
N LEU A 532 3.61 0.22 -30.68
CA LEU A 532 3.33 -0.49 -29.43
C LEU A 532 2.18 0.13 -28.62
N LYS A 533 1.90 1.43 -28.79
CA LYS A 533 0.83 2.13 -28.06
C LYS A 533 -0.55 1.49 -28.26
N ILE A 534 -0.84 0.94 -29.44
CA ILE A 534 -2.11 0.28 -29.74
C ILE A 534 -2.40 -0.92 -28.81
N TYR A 535 -1.35 -1.53 -28.23
CA TYR A 535 -1.49 -2.65 -27.31
C TYR A 535 -1.73 -2.21 -25.87
N CYS A 536 -1.63 -0.91 -25.56
CA CYS A 536 -1.98 -0.35 -24.23
C CYS A 536 -3.50 -0.18 -24.06
N GLU A 537 -4.28 -0.30 -25.14
CA GLU A 537 -5.72 -0.13 -25.12
C GLU A 537 -6.44 -1.45 -24.78
N LYS A 538 -7.55 -1.36 -24.03
CA LYS A 538 -8.43 -2.52 -23.81
C LYS A 538 -9.07 -2.89 -25.14
N SER A 539 -8.82 -4.11 -25.62
CA SER A 539 -9.37 -4.58 -26.89
C SER A 539 -10.89 -4.72 -26.81
N SER A 540 -11.63 -3.84 -27.49
CA SER A 540 -13.10 -3.82 -27.56
C SER A 540 -13.74 -5.06 -28.21
N ASN A 541 -12.97 -5.92 -28.88
CA ASN A 541 -13.45 -7.11 -29.60
C ASN A 541 -12.71 -8.42 -29.21
N ARG A 542 -12.08 -8.51 -28.03
CA ARG A 542 -11.37 -9.75 -27.57
C ARG A 542 -11.80 -10.24 -26.19
N ASP A 543 -13.02 -9.90 -25.78
CA ASP A 543 -13.63 -10.31 -24.51
C ASP A 543 -13.94 -11.82 -24.42
N GLU A 544 -13.81 -12.58 -25.51
CA GLU A 544 -14.12 -14.02 -25.50
C GLU A 544 -13.08 -14.89 -24.77
N PHE A 545 -11.82 -14.45 -24.56
CA PHE A 545 -10.78 -15.35 -24.03
C PHE A 545 -9.83 -14.71 -23.00
N PHE A 546 -10.31 -14.30 -21.83
CA PHE A 546 -9.42 -14.07 -20.68
C PHE A 546 -8.56 -15.33 -20.45
N SER A 547 -7.25 -15.17 -20.29
CA SER A 547 -6.32 -16.29 -20.15
C SER A 547 -5.74 -16.26 -18.75
N SER A 548 -6.26 -17.12 -17.87
CA SER A 548 -5.78 -17.25 -16.50
C SER A 548 -4.33 -17.72 -16.44
N SER A 549 -3.84 -18.51 -17.41
CA SER A 549 -2.46 -18.99 -17.44
C SER A 549 -1.45 -17.86 -17.67
N ILE A 550 -1.75 -16.95 -18.60
CA ILE A 550 -0.94 -15.78 -18.88
C ILE A 550 -0.91 -14.88 -17.63
N VAL A 551 -2.08 -14.52 -17.08
CA VAL A 551 -2.15 -13.64 -15.90
C VAL A 551 -1.50 -14.28 -14.67
N HIS A 552 -1.64 -15.59 -14.48
CA HIS A 552 -0.98 -16.28 -13.38
C HIS A 552 0.55 -16.20 -13.47
N SER A 553 1.11 -16.33 -14.68
CA SER A 553 2.55 -16.14 -14.92
C SER A 553 2.98 -14.71 -14.63
N PHE A 554 2.12 -13.71 -14.89
CA PHE A 554 2.40 -12.30 -14.60
C PHE A 554 2.42 -12.07 -13.10
N ASN A 555 1.46 -12.62 -12.37
CA ASN A 555 1.35 -12.50 -10.93
C ASN A 555 2.55 -13.16 -10.22
N GLN A 556 3.11 -14.24 -10.78
CA GLN A 556 4.37 -14.83 -10.30
C GLN A 556 5.54 -13.86 -10.44
N LEU A 557 5.68 -13.21 -11.61
CA LEU A 557 6.69 -12.18 -11.82
C LEU A 557 6.49 -11.00 -10.85
N GLN A 558 5.26 -10.54 -10.67
CA GLN A 558 4.92 -9.45 -9.75
C GLN A 558 5.27 -9.79 -8.29
N ALA A 559 5.04 -11.05 -7.87
CA ALA A 559 5.41 -11.51 -6.53
C ALA A 559 6.93 -11.54 -6.35
N CYS A 560 7.68 -12.03 -7.35
CA CYS A 560 9.14 -11.96 -7.35
C CYS A 560 9.65 -10.52 -7.27
N ILE A 561 9.08 -9.60 -8.06
CA ILE A 561 9.42 -8.18 -8.03
C ILE A 561 9.16 -7.59 -6.64
N SER A 562 7.98 -7.81 -6.06
CA SER A 562 7.62 -7.29 -4.74
C SER A 562 8.58 -7.76 -3.65
N ASP A 563 8.89 -9.06 -3.61
CA ASP A 563 9.80 -9.62 -2.59
C ASP A 563 11.25 -9.18 -2.82
N CYS A 564 11.69 -9.03 -4.07
CA CYS A 564 13.01 -8.48 -4.40
C CYS A 564 13.15 -6.99 -4.03
N ILE A 565 12.10 -6.19 -4.24
CA ILE A 565 12.08 -4.78 -3.83
C ILE A 565 12.18 -4.69 -2.30
N ALA A 566 11.41 -5.49 -1.57
CA ALA A 566 11.49 -5.56 -0.12
C ALA A 566 12.91 -5.94 0.36
N LEU A 567 13.53 -6.94 -0.26
CA LEU A 567 14.91 -7.34 0.04
C LEU A 567 15.91 -6.22 -0.31
N ASN A 568 15.74 -5.53 -1.44
CA ASN A 568 16.62 -4.43 -1.87
C ASN A 568 16.61 -3.29 -0.84
N TYR A 569 15.43 -2.85 -0.41
CA TYR A 569 15.34 -1.82 0.64
C TYR A 569 15.90 -2.29 1.97
N LEU A 570 15.63 -3.54 2.37
CA LEU A 570 16.17 -4.12 3.61
C LEU A 570 17.71 -4.17 3.60
N LEU A 571 18.31 -4.43 2.44
CA LEU A 571 19.76 -4.45 2.23
C LEU A 571 20.36 -3.07 1.96
N ASN A 572 19.69 -1.97 2.33
CA ASN A 572 20.17 -0.60 2.12
C ASN A 572 20.42 -0.27 0.63
N VAL A 573 19.53 -0.74 -0.24
CA VAL A 573 19.43 -0.36 -1.66
C VAL A 573 20.74 -0.62 -2.45
N PRO A 574 21.21 -1.89 -2.55
CA PRO A 574 22.38 -2.24 -3.33
C PRO A 574 22.19 -2.03 -4.84
N PHE A 575 20.96 -2.17 -5.33
CA PHE A 575 20.56 -1.84 -6.70
C PHE A 575 19.59 -0.66 -6.73
N GLU A 576 19.55 0.06 -7.85
CA GLU A 576 18.63 1.17 -8.04
C GLU A 576 17.17 0.72 -7.86
N PRO A 577 16.34 1.43 -7.07
CA PRO A 577 14.95 1.08 -6.88
C PRO A 577 14.16 1.05 -8.20
N LEU A 578 13.27 0.06 -8.34
CA LEU A 578 12.50 -0.10 -9.56
C LEU A 578 11.39 0.94 -9.69
N LYS A 579 11.39 1.64 -10.82
CA LYS A 579 10.31 2.55 -11.22
C LYS A 579 9.32 1.83 -12.12
N LEU A 580 8.44 1.01 -11.53
CA LEU A 580 7.53 0.15 -12.30
C LEU A 580 6.62 0.93 -13.27
N HIS A 581 6.24 2.17 -12.94
CA HIS A 581 5.48 3.05 -13.82
C HIS A 581 6.23 3.48 -15.11
N LYS A 582 7.53 3.23 -15.18
CA LYS A 582 8.38 3.42 -16.38
C LYS A 582 8.80 2.11 -17.02
N LEU A 583 8.28 0.97 -16.60
CA LEU A 583 8.76 -0.35 -17.05
C LEU A 583 7.62 -1.32 -17.39
N PHE A 584 6.47 -1.16 -16.74
CA PHE A 584 5.41 -2.16 -16.73
C PHE A 584 4.03 -1.53 -16.99
N ASN A 585 3.34 -2.06 -17.99
CA ASN A 585 1.90 -1.86 -18.23
C ASN A 585 1.28 -3.24 -18.48
N GLY A 586 0.36 -3.65 -17.60
CA GLY A 586 -0.22 -5.00 -17.62
C GLY A 586 -1.02 -5.27 -18.89
N THR A 587 -1.78 -4.29 -19.37
CA THR A 587 -2.56 -4.38 -20.61
C THR A 587 -1.67 -4.58 -21.84
N LEU A 588 -0.61 -3.77 -21.96
CA LEU A 588 0.43 -3.89 -23.00
C LEU A 588 1.05 -5.29 -23.00
N LEU A 589 1.49 -5.76 -21.83
CA LEU A 589 2.17 -7.04 -21.68
C LEU A 589 1.26 -8.21 -22.07
N TYR A 590 0.00 -8.17 -21.62
CA TYR A 590 -1.00 -9.19 -21.90
C TYR A 590 -1.34 -9.27 -23.38
N ASN A 591 -1.62 -8.11 -24.00
CA ASN A 591 -1.98 -8.04 -25.41
C ASN A 591 -0.82 -8.47 -26.31
N LEU A 592 0.41 -8.05 -26.02
CA LEU A 592 1.59 -8.49 -26.76
C LEU A 592 1.84 -9.99 -26.64
N THR A 593 1.69 -10.55 -25.43
CA THR A 593 1.87 -11.99 -25.21
C THR A 593 0.92 -12.78 -26.09
N LYS A 594 -0.38 -12.43 -26.08
CA LYS A 594 -1.39 -13.06 -26.95
C LYS A 594 -1.06 -12.94 -28.44
N GLU A 595 -0.65 -11.76 -28.88
CA GLU A 595 -0.33 -11.52 -30.29
C GLU A 595 0.88 -12.35 -30.73
N LEU A 596 1.90 -12.45 -29.87
CA LEU A 596 3.10 -13.24 -30.11
C LEU A 596 2.80 -14.74 -30.17
N THR A 597 1.86 -15.26 -29.39
CA THR A 597 1.42 -16.66 -29.46
C THR A 597 0.73 -17.00 -30.79
N GLN A 598 0.14 -16.02 -31.47
CA GLN A 598 -0.61 -16.22 -32.72
C GLN A 598 0.24 -15.99 -33.99
N GLN A 599 1.40 -15.35 -33.86
CA GLN A 599 2.23 -14.94 -34.98
C GLN A 599 3.61 -15.63 -34.98
N LYS A 600 4.42 -15.39 -36.02
CA LYS A 600 5.85 -15.76 -36.02
C LYS A 600 6.65 -14.69 -35.27
N PRO A 601 7.12 -14.93 -34.03
CA PRO A 601 7.56 -13.85 -33.14
C PRO A 601 8.66 -12.97 -33.71
N ASN A 602 9.70 -13.57 -34.32
CA ASN A 602 10.88 -12.83 -34.80
C ASN A 602 10.56 -11.80 -35.90
N LEU A 603 9.68 -12.14 -36.85
CA LEU A 603 9.31 -11.21 -37.93
C LEU A 603 8.43 -10.09 -37.40
N PHE A 604 7.49 -10.44 -36.53
CA PHE A 604 6.56 -9.51 -35.91
C PHE A 604 7.29 -8.50 -35.02
N ILE A 605 8.21 -8.94 -34.16
CA ILE A 605 9.04 -8.07 -33.31
C ILE A 605 9.84 -7.07 -34.15
N ARG A 606 10.48 -7.52 -35.24
CA ARG A 606 11.24 -6.64 -36.12
C ARG A 606 10.37 -5.58 -36.81
N GLN A 607 9.13 -5.92 -37.14
CA GLN A 607 8.16 -4.96 -37.70
C GLN A 607 7.76 -3.90 -36.66
N LEU A 608 7.54 -4.31 -35.40
CA LEU A 608 7.19 -3.39 -34.32
C LEU A 608 8.34 -2.42 -34.00
N LEU A 609 9.57 -2.91 -33.99
CA LEU A 609 10.73 -2.17 -33.47
C LEU A 609 11.54 -1.42 -34.54
N GLY A 610 11.54 -1.86 -35.79
CA GLY A 610 12.50 -1.40 -36.79
C GLY A 610 13.94 -1.84 -36.47
N ILE A 611 14.92 -1.35 -37.24
CA ILE A 611 16.31 -1.89 -37.21
C ILE A 611 17.03 -1.55 -35.91
N GLU A 612 16.97 -0.30 -35.45
CA GLU A 612 17.72 0.19 -34.28
C GLU A 612 17.25 -0.50 -33.00
N ALA A 613 15.96 -0.42 -32.70
CA ALA A 613 15.40 -1.00 -31.48
C ALA A 613 15.40 -2.54 -31.50
N SER A 614 15.42 -3.19 -32.67
CA SER A 614 15.62 -4.64 -32.75
C SER A 614 17.00 -5.08 -32.23
N LYS A 615 18.06 -4.28 -32.45
CA LYS A 615 19.39 -4.60 -31.89
C LYS A 615 19.39 -4.52 -30.37
N LEU A 616 18.70 -3.53 -29.81
CA LEU A 616 18.52 -3.41 -28.37
C LEU A 616 17.71 -4.59 -27.83
N PHE A 617 16.63 -4.98 -28.51
CA PHE A 617 15.86 -6.17 -28.17
C PHE A 617 16.71 -7.43 -28.11
N ASP A 618 17.51 -7.69 -29.15
CA ASP A 618 18.39 -8.85 -29.22
C ASP A 618 19.45 -8.83 -28.10
N MET A 619 20.01 -7.65 -27.80
CA MET A 619 20.95 -7.46 -26.68
C MET A 619 20.31 -7.80 -25.34
N LEU A 620 19.12 -7.27 -25.05
CA LEU A 620 18.41 -7.52 -23.79
C LEU A 620 17.96 -8.98 -23.68
N LEU A 621 17.46 -9.58 -24.77
CA LEU A 621 17.04 -10.99 -24.81
C LEU A 621 18.22 -11.94 -24.61
N SER A 622 19.42 -11.56 -25.06
CA SER A 622 20.62 -12.38 -24.93
C SER A 622 20.94 -12.79 -23.49
N LYS A 623 20.47 -12.01 -22.50
CA LYS A 623 20.63 -12.32 -21.08
C LYS A 623 19.88 -13.54 -20.61
N PHE A 624 18.87 -14.00 -21.34
CA PHE A 624 17.99 -15.09 -20.90
C PHE A 624 18.05 -16.31 -21.82
N ILE A 625 19.04 -16.40 -22.72
CA ILE A 625 19.13 -17.50 -23.70
C ILE A 625 19.47 -18.85 -23.05
N ASP A 626 20.21 -18.84 -21.94
CA ASP A 626 20.69 -20.06 -21.27
C ASP A 626 19.75 -20.61 -20.18
N ILE A 627 18.53 -20.07 -20.06
CA ILE A 627 17.51 -20.41 -19.06
C ILE A 627 16.32 -21.05 -19.76
#